data_AF-A0A914CHI5-F1
#
_entry.id   AF-A0A914CHI5-F1
#
_cell.length_a   1.000
_cell.length_b   1.000
_cell.length_c   1.000
_cell.angle_alpha   90.00
_cell.angle_beta   90.00
_cell.angle_gamma   90.00
#
_symmetry.space_group_name_H-M   'P 1'
#
loop_
_entity.id
_entity.type
_entity.pdbx_description
1 polymer ?
#
loop_
_entity_poly.entity_id
_entity_poly.type
_entity_poly.pdbx_seq_one_letter_code
_entity_poly.pdbx_strand_id
1 'polypeptide(L)'
;MFIRFIIFSAIFIHAFAHSIEDFGAVSNDSSNEAAYKNTQAIGDAFAAANQDPNDRTVLLPSGKTFYFFNVSGTNLSSVTLRIEGVFVVSNNITEWENIMGPQPARINDEDHASCLLVTDSENFTLTGNGTIDGQGYDWWVHVWNSSIDHRPFLFRMKHSKEVEIFNMFFKNTPFWTMDFDDMLDLHIHDVDIHVDVVAQKALMKQFGYWNEELGVPTFPLNTDGMDLRGRNVLVENVRIECFDDGIAIKPTNSLGHEQNCSETGVCKRRLDGNGNYANCSQDMLIRNIQTAFTIGMAIGSIPPDPAINCIKNITFENINQYFPIRAAYIKTNPGNQGTGIVDSITFRNFYIFATILIPLYIGPQQQNQPGTNGSNCSLLYPFLSDQCQTQPLVEINNVLFENITTEMTLLIPGVLKCDPVTKCKNVTFINVQNQGPFLAQPIYECHFAEGTKSSSNRLPLLCLEEK
;
A
#
# COMPACT_ATOMS: atom_id res chain seq x y z
N MET A 1 14.62 28.59 -68.75
CA MET A 1 15.02 27.77 -67.60
C MET A 1 14.03 28.08 -66.48
N PHE A 2 13.01 27.24 -66.28
CA PHE A 2 11.96 27.46 -65.28
C PHE A 2 12.42 26.90 -63.93
N ILE A 3 12.60 27.75 -62.93
CA ILE A 3 12.88 27.34 -61.55
C ILE A 3 11.54 27.13 -60.86
N ARG A 4 11.19 25.86 -60.59
CA ARG A 4 10.08 25.50 -59.69
C ARG A 4 10.58 25.61 -58.25
N PHE A 5 10.02 26.55 -57.50
CA PHE A 5 10.09 26.52 -56.04
C PHE A 5 9.12 25.43 -55.53
N ILE A 6 9.67 24.38 -54.93
CA ILE A 6 8.90 23.41 -54.14
C ILE A 6 8.84 23.98 -52.73
N ILE A 7 7.64 24.42 -52.33
CA ILE A 7 7.35 24.79 -50.94
C ILE A 7 7.13 23.49 -50.18
N PHE A 8 8.05 23.14 -49.28
CA PHE A 8 7.81 22.12 -48.26
C PHE A 8 6.94 22.76 -47.17
N SER A 9 5.64 22.48 -47.17
CA SER A 9 4.82 22.67 -45.98
C SER A 9 5.20 21.61 -44.96
N ALA A 10 5.92 22.02 -43.91
CA ALA A 10 6.06 21.22 -42.70
C ALA A 10 4.68 21.16 -42.02
N ILE A 11 4.01 20.02 -42.14
CA ILE A 11 2.83 19.72 -41.33
C ILE A 11 3.35 19.39 -39.93
N PHE A 12 3.33 20.38 -39.04
CA PHE A 12 3.46 20.13 -37.61
C PHE A 12 2.16 19.48 -37.14
N ILE A 13 2.14 18.14 -37.06
CA ILE A 13 1.13 17.43 -36.30
C ILE A 13 1.42 17.77 -34.84
N HIS A 14 0.69 18.74 -34.29
CA HIS A 14 0.66 18.93 -32.85
C HIS A 14 -0.15 17.76 -32.29
N ALA A 15 0.56 16.81 -31.68
CA ALA A 15 -0.06 15.87 -30.76
C ALA A 15 -0.66 16.70 -29.61
N PHE A 16 -1.99 16.84 -29.61
CA PHE A 16 -2.70 17.50 -28.53
C PHE A 16 -3.23 16.40 -27.62
N ALA A 17 -2.68 16.34 -26.40
CA ALA A 17 -3.21 15.48 -25.36
C ALA A 17 -4.72 15.71 -25.19
N HIS A 18 -5.45 14.67 -24.84
CA HIS A 18 -6.88 14.72 -24.51
C HIS A 18 -7.07 15.38 -23.14
N SER A 19 -7.15 16.72 -23.12
CA SER A 19 -7.43 17.48 -21.90
C SER A 19 -8.84 17.20 -21.42
N ILE A 20 -9.04 16.92 -20.13
CA ILE A 20 -10.38 16.66 -19.58
C ILE A 20 -11.34 17.86 -19.75
N GLU A 21 -10.81 19.07 -19.95
CA GLU A 21 -11.63 20.26 -20.25
C GLU A 21 -12.30 20.20 -21.61
N ASP A 22 -11.67 19.53 -22.59
CA ASP A 22 -12.27 19.31 -23.92
C ASP A 22 -13.49 18.38 -23.84
N PHE A 23 -13.63 17.65 -22.73
CA PHE A 23 -14.76 16.78 -22.39
C PHE A 23 -15.70 17.42 -21.35
N GLY A 24 -15.58 18.72 -21.11
CA GLY A 24 -16.53 19.48 -20.28
C GLY A 24 -16.23 19.50 -18.78
N ALA A 25 -15.01 19.13 -18.36
CA ALA A 25 -14.58 19.28 -16.98
C ALA A 25 -14.68 20.74 -16.49
N VAL A 26 -15.09 20.91 -15.24
CA VAL A 26 -15.23 22.18 -14.53
C VAL A 26 -14.17 22.26 -13.44
N SER A 27 -13.22 23.17 -13.59
CA SER A 27 -12.16 23.42 -12.60
C SER A 27 -12.60 24.38 -11.50
N ASN A 28 -11.99 24.26 -10.32
CA ASN A 28 -12.10 25.15 -9.16
C ASN A 28 -13.52 25.30 -8.61
N ASP A 29 -14.34 24.26 -8.79
CA ASP A 29 -15.70 24.17 -8.29
C ASP A 29 -15.83 22.85 -7.50
N SER A 30 -16.04 22.97 -6.19
CA SER A 30 -16.15 21.83 -5.27
C SER A 30 -17.58 21.30 -5.12
N SER A 31 -18.52 21.75 -5.96
CA SER A 31 -19.90 21.23 -5.96
C SER A 31 -19.96 19.78 -6.43
N ASN A 32 -21.00 19.06 -5.99
CA ASN A 32 -21.25 17.70 -6.46
C ASN A 32 -21.49 17.67 -7.97
N GLU A 33 -22.16 18.69 -8.52
CA GLU A 33 -22.43 18.81 -9.95
C GLU A 33 -21.15 18.90 -10.77
N ALA A 34 -20.16 19.69 -10.31
CA ALA A 34 -18.84 19.75 -10.93
C ALA A 34 -18.10 18.41 -10.77
N ALA A 35 -18.18 17.77 -9.59
CA ALA A 35 -17.56 16.48 -9.34
C ALA A 35 -18.08 15.37 -10.26
N TYR A 36 -19.40 15.27 -10.47
CA TYR A 36 -20.00 14.34 -11.43
C TYR A 36 -19.56 14.63 -12.87
N LYS A 37 -19.53 15.90 -13.29
CA LYS A 37 -19.06 16.28 -14.64
C LYS A 37 -17.59 15.93 -14.86
N ASN A 38 -16.73 16.21 -13.90
CA ASN A 38 -15.31 15.89 -13.99
C ASN A 38 -15.07 14.39 -14.02
N THR A 39 -15.83 13.62 -13.24
CA THR A 39 -15.81 12.16 -13.25
C THR A 39 -16.17 11.58 -14.62
N GLN A 40 -17.19 12.16 -15.28
CA GLN A 40 -17.53 11.79 -16.65
C GLN A 40 -16.44 12.21 -17.65
N ALA A 41 -15.95 13.45 -17.55
CA ALA A 41 -14.99 14.01 -18.49
C ALA A 41 -13.68 13.23 -18.57
N ILE A 42 -13.14 12.76 -17.43
CA ILE A 42 -11.94 11.92 -17.42
C ILE A 42 -12.21 10.51 -17.98
N GLY A 43 -13.39 9.94 -17.76
CA GLY A 43 -13.80 8.67 -18.38
C GLY A 43 -13.89 8.79 -19.90
N ASP A 44 -14.50 9.88 -20.40
CA ASP A 44 -14.59 10.17 -21.83
C ASP A 44 -13.21 10.46 -22.44
N ALA A 45 -12.32 11.15 -21.71
CA ALA A 45 -10.94 11.38 -22.13
C ALA A 45 -10.13 10.07 -22.22
N PHE A 46 -10.30 9.15 -21.27
CA PHE A 46 -9.70 7.81 -21.36
C PHE A 46 -10.19 7.05 -22.59
N ALA A 47 -11.50 7.07 -22.86
CA ALA A 47 -12.06 6.40 -24.03
C ALA A 47 -11.51 6.97 -25.34
N ALA A 48 -11.39 8.30 -25.44
CA ALA A 48 -10.79 8.97 -26.60
C ALA A 48 -9.31 8.63 -26.75
N ALA A 49 -8.51 8.79 -25.70
CA ALA A 49 -7.09 8.48 -25.69
C ALA A 49 -6.79 7.03 -26.08
N ASN A 50 -7.60 6.08 -25.60
CA ASN A 50 -7.40 4.67 -25.91
C ASN A 50 -7.67 4.32 -27.40
N GLN A 51 -8.42 5.16 -28.11
CA GLN A 51 -8.71 5.01 -29.54
C GLN A 51 -7.81 5.86 -30.44
N ASP A 52 -7.09 6.84 -29.90
CA ASP A 52 -6.25 7.74 -30.69
C ASP A 52 -4.98 7.02 -31.18
N PRO A 53 -4.67 7.04 -32.49
CA PRO A 53 -3.46 6.42 -33.03
C PRO A 53 -2.20 7.30 -32.91
N ASN A 54 -2.33 8.58 -32.51
CA ASN A 54 -1.26 9.56 -32.51
C ASN A 54 -0.87 10.04 -31.10
N ASP A 55 -1.84 10.37 -30.24
CA ASP A 55 -1.60 10.85 -28.87
C ASP A 55 -2.56 10.19 -27.89
N ARG A 56 -2.03 9.33 -27.01
CA ARG A 56 -2.83 8.59 -26.02
C ARG A 56 -2.74 9.19 -24.62
N THR A 57 -2.46 10.49 -24.54
CA THR A 57 -2.34 11.20 -23.27
C THR A 57 -3.69 11.74 -22.82
N VAL A 58 -4.15 11.38 -21.63
CA VAL A 58 -5.20 12.10 -20.90
C VAL A 58 -4.55 13.17 -20.03
N LEU A 59 -4.96 14.42 -20.15
CA LEU A 59 -4.33 15.56 -19.45
C LEU A 59 -5.28 16.21 -18.43
N LEU A 60 -4.82 16.31 -17.18
CA LEU A 60 -5.35 17.26 -16.21
C LEU A 60 -4.39 18.46 -16.14
N PRO A 61 -4.79 19.65 -16.63
CA PRO A 61 -3.88 20.77 -16.84
C PRO A 61 -3.42 21.44 -15.53
N SER A 62 -2.22 22.04 -15.59
CA SER A 62 -1.59 22.78 -14.49
C SER A 62 -2.41 23.98 -14.03
N GLY A 63 -2.31 24.31 -12.74
CA GLY A 63 -2.93 25.52 -12.17
C GLY A 63 -4.45 25.42 -11.99
N LYS A 64 -5.03 24.22 -12.14
CA LYS A 64 -6.45 23.96 -12.00
C LYS A 64 -6.68 22.83 -10.99
N THR A 65 -7.78 22.94 -10.25
CA THR A 65 -8.25 21.91 -9.34
C THR A 65 -9.52 21.29 -9.89
N PHE A 66 -9.62 19.96 -9.97
CA PHE A 66 -10.82 19.26 -10.43
C PHE A 66 -11.30 18.32 -9.32
N TYR A 67 -12.53 18.49 -8.88
CA TYR A 67 -13.15 17.59 -7.90
C TYR A 67 -13.79 16.41 -8.61
N PHE A 68 -13.79 15.21 -8.03
CA PHE A 68 -14.36 14.01 -8.66
C PHE A 68 -14.85 12.96 -7.65
N PHE A 69 -15.63 11.99 -8.12
CA PHE A 69 -16.04 10.80 -7.35
C PHE A 69 -15.20 9.58 -7.77
N ASN A 70 -15.79 8.55 -8.38
CA ASN A 70 -15.10 7.33 -8.82
C ASN A 70 -14.89 7.31 -10.34
N VAL A 71 -13.67 7.08 -10.77
CA VAL A 71 -13.26 6.99 -12.17
C VAL A 71 -12.70 5.61 -12.44
N SER A 72 -13.12 4.99 -13.54
CA SER A 72 -12.60 3.70 -14.00
C SER A 72 -12.06 3.78 -15.42
N GLY A 73 -10.84 3.28 -15.63
CA GLY A 73 -10.30 2.97 -16.96
C GLY A 73 -10.08 1.47 -17.10
N THR A 74 -10.61 0.85 -18.15
CA THR A 74 -10.50 -0.60 -18.36
C THR A 74 -10.07 -0.89 -19.79
N ASN A 75 -9.26 -1.94 -19.99
CA ASN A 75 -8.70 -2.30 -21.30
C ASN A 75 -7.93 -1.15 -21.95
N LEU A 76 -7.17 -0.38 -21.16
CA LEU A 76 -6.32 0.68 -21.66
C LEU A 76 -5.03 0.09 -22.24
N SER A 77 -4.60 0.62 -23.39
CA SER A 77 -3.37 0.19 -24.04
C SER A 77 -2.52 1.39 -24.42
N SER A 78 -1.29 1.47 -23.89
CA SER A 78 -0.36 2.58 -24.18
C SER A 78 -0.94 3.96 -23.85
N VAL A 79 -1.71 4.07 -22.76
CA VAL A 79 -2.36 5.32 -22.31
C VAL A 79 -1.53 5.96 -21.21
N THR A 80 -1.33 7.28 -21.31
CA THR A 80 -0.70 8.08 -20.26
C THR A 80 -1.75 8.96 -19.59
N LEU A 81 -1.98 8.79 -18.28
CA LEU A 81 -2.66 9.78 -17.46
C LEU A 81 -1.63 10.79 -16.93
N ARG A 82 -1.66 12.01 -17.48
CA ARG A 82 -0.78 13.11 -17.08
C ARG A 82 -1.54 14.15 -16.26
N ILE A 83 -1.28 14.18 -14.96
CA ILE A 83 -1.84 15.11 -13.99
C ILE A 83 -0.83 16.20 -13.67
N GLU A 84 -1.03 17.39 -14.21
CA GLU A 84 -0.23 18.59 -13.91
C GLU A 84 -0.91 19.52 -12.89
N GLY A 85 -2.22 19.35 -12.70
CA GLY A 85 -3.04 20.09 -11.74
C GLY A 85 -3.25 19.36 -10.41
N VAL A 86 -4.37 19.65 -9.76
CA VAL A 86 -4.81 18.96 -8.54
C VAL A 86 -6.12 18.22 -8.81
N PHE A 87 -6.13 16.92 -8.58
CA PHE A 87 -7.31 16.08 -8.68
C PHE A 87 -7.80 15.73 -7.28
N VAL A 88 -9.00 16.19 -6.91
CA VAL A 88 -9.48 16.16 -5.52
C VAL A 88 -10.68 15.24 -5.41
N VAL A 89 -10.55 14.21 -4.59
CA VAL A 89 -11.67 13.31 -4.26
C VAL A 89 -12.71 14.10 -3.48
N SER A 90 -13.96 14.09 -3.93
CA SER A 90 -15.07 14.69 -3.20
C SER A 90 -15.24 14.03 -1.83
N ASN A 91 -15.29 14.83 -0.77
CA ASN A 91 -15.54 14.40 0.60
C ASN A 91 -17.03 14.24 0.95
N ASN A 92 -17.94 14.31 -0.03
CA ASN A 92 -19.38 14.10 0.21
C ASN A 92 -19.72 12.61 0.37
N ILE A 93 -19.60 12.12 1.60
CA ILE A 93 -19.81 10.70 1.95
C ILE A 93 -21.21 10.20 1.55
N THR A 94 -22.24 11.03 1.68
CA THR A 94 -23.61 10.66 1.31
C THR A 94 -23.77 10.42 -0.20
N GLU A 95 -23.13 11.23 -1.04
CA GLU A 95 -23.12 10.97 -2.48
C GLU A 95 -22.33 9.71 -2.84
N TRP A 96 -21.21 9.47 -2.16
CA TRP A 96 -20.47 8.21 -2.30
C TRP A 96 -21.31 6.99 -1.95
N GLU A 97 -22.13 7.07 -0.90
CA GLU A 97 -23.08 6.00 -0.54
C GLU A 97 -24.14 5.79 -1.62
N ASN A 98 -24.66 6.86 -2.23
CA ASN A 98 -25.60 6.79 -3.35
C ASN A 98 -24.98 6.13 -4.59
N ILE A 99 -23.73 6.47 -4.92
CA ILE A 99 -22.98 5.89 -6.04
C ILE A 99 -22.77 4.39 -5.84
N MET A 100 -22.40 3.98 -4.64
CA MET A 100 -22.06 2.59 -4.33
C MET A 100 -23.28 1.67 -4.05
N GLY A 101 -24.51 2.21 -3.95
CA GLY A 101 -25.74 1.42 -3.78
C GLY A 101 -26.00 0.88 -2.35
N PRO A 102 -27.13 0.17 -2.08
CA PRO A 102 -27.56 -0.18 -0.73
C PRO A 102 -26.77 -1.33 -0.05
N GLN A 103 -26.80 -1.34 1.28
CA GLN A 103 -26.31 -2.42 2.16
C GLN A 103 -27.14 -3.72 2.03
N PRO A 104 -26.62 -4.92 2.36
CA PRO A 104 -25.41 -5.24 3.14
C PRO A 104 -24.20 -5.73 2.31
N ALA A 105 -24.03 -5.25 1.08
CA ALA A 105 -23.02 -5.78 0.16
C ALA A 105 -21.56 -5.45 0.53
N ARG A 106 -21.28 -4.74 1.65
CA ARG A 106 -19.96 -4.18 1.96
C ARG A 106 -19.38 -4.67 3.27
N ILE A 107 -18.83 -5.88 3.26
CA ILE A 107 -18.29 -6.53 4.46
C ILE A 107 -16.78 -6.77 4.33
N ASN A 108 -16.23 -6.77 3.11
CA ASN A 108 -14.82 -7.10 2.82
C ASN A 108 -14.10 -5.97 2.08
N ASP A 109 -12.75 -5.97 2.10
CA ASP A 109 -11.90 -4.96 1.42
C ASP A 109 -12.23 -4.79 -0.08
N GLU A 110 -12.68 -5.87 -0.74
CA GLU A 110 -13.11 -5.87 -2.16
C GLU A 110 -14.40 -5.09 -2.41
N ASP A 111 -15.22 -4.89 -1.38
CA ASP A 111 -16.50 -4.20 -1.50
C ASP A 111 -16.35 -2.66 -1.34
N HIS A 112 -15.13 -2.19 -1.03
CA HIS A 112 -14.80 -0.77 -0.99
C HIS A 112 -14.63 -0.21 -2.42
N ALA A 113 -15.17 0.98 -2.66
CA ALA A 113 -14.95 1.70 -3.91
C ALA A 113 -13.49 2.12 -4.08
N SER A 114 -13.16 2.53 -5.30
CA SER A 114 -11.87 3.14 -5.64
C SER A 114 -12.13 4.49 -6.29
N CYS A 115 -11.39 5.52 -5.88
CA CYS A 115 -11.48 6.85 -6.49
C CYS A 115 -10.95 6.80 -7.92
N LEU A 116 -9.75 6.24 -8.12
CA LEU A 116 -9.23 5.89 -9.44
C LEU A 116 -9.05 4.37 -9.52
N LEU A 117 -9.72 3.72 -10.47
CA LEU A 117 -9.59 2.31 -10.77
C LEU A 117 -9.07 2.11 -12.19
N VAL A 118 -7.99 1.36 -12.35
CA VAL A 118 -7.52 0.90 -13.68
C VAL A 118 -7.50 -0.62 -13.71
N THR A 119 -8.12 -1.25 -14.71
CA THR A 119 -8.15 -2.72 -14.83
C THR A 119 -7.77 -3.20 -16.23
N ASP A 120 -7.23 -4.41 -16.30
CA ASP A 120 -7.05 -5.16 -17.54
C ASP A 120 -6.26 -4.37 -18.60
N SER A 121 -5.23 -3.64 -18.17
CA SER A 121 -4.53 -2.64 -18.98
C SER A 121 -3.04 -2.98 -19.20
N GLU A 122 -2.47 -2.45 -20.28
CA GLU A 122 -1.09 -2.70 -20.68
C GLU A 122 -0.40 -1.40 -21.11
N ASN A 123 0.87 -1.23 -20.72
CA ASN A 123 1.66 -0.03 -21.06
C ASN A 123 0.96 1.25 -20.56
N PHE A 124 0.59 1.28 -19.28
CA PHE A 124 -0.08 2.41 -18.65
C PHE A 124 0.91 3.27 -17.88
N THR A 125 0.82 4.59 -18.05
CA THR A 125 1.65 5.55 -17.34
C THR A 125 0.81 6.54 -16.53
N LEU A 126 1.15 6.75 -15.26
CA LEU A 126 0.63 7.86 -14.44
C LEU A 126 1.77 8.83 -14.10
N THR A 127 1.65 10.09 -14.50
CA THR A 127 2.68 11.12 -14.27
C THR A 127 2.12 12.54 -14.23
N GLY A 128 2.98 13.57 -14.14
CA GLY A 128 2.64 14.98 -14.42
C GLY A 128 3.02 15.99 -13.34
N ASN A 129 3.74 15.61 -12.28
CA ASN A 129 4.09 16.46 -11.12
C ASN A 129 2.89 17.03 -10.34
N GLY A 130 1.66 16.65 -10.69
CA GLY A 130 0.44 17.08 -10.04
C GLY A 130 0.15 16.31 -8.76
N THR A 131 -1.02 16.61 -8.20
CA THR A 131 -1.46 16.05 -6.91
C THR A 131 -2.78 15.30 -7.06
N ILE A 132 -2.90 14.14 -6.42
CA ILE A 132 -4.19 13.54 -6.09
C ILE A 132 -4.43 13.72 -4.59
N ASP A 133 -5.45 14.51 -4.22
CA ASP A 133 -5.84 14.75 -2.82
C ASP A 133 -7.11 13.97 -2.50
N GLY A 134 -7.00 13.01 -1.58
CA GLY A 134 -8.08 12.12 -1.18
C GLY A 134 -9.11 12.72 -0.22
N GLN A 135 -8.83 13.90 0.38
CA GLN A 135 -9.69 14.51 1.40
C GLN A 135 -10.11 13.55 2.55
N GLY A 136 -9.20 12.67 2.99
CA GLY A 136 -9.49 11.56 3.90
C GLY A 136 -9.98 11.93 5.30
N TYR A 137 -9.84 13.17 5.76
CA TYR A 137 -10.22 13.56 7.13
C TYR A 137 -11.68 13.24 7.47
N ASP A 138 -12.61 13.64 6.59
CA ASP A 138 -14.04 13.45 6.84
C ASP A 138 -14.40 11.95 6.87
N TRP A 139 -13.70 11.15 6.07
CA TRP A 139 -13.80 9.71 6.06
C TRP A 139 -13.33 9.08 7.36
N TRP A 140 -12.17 9.47 7.89
CA TRP A 140 -11.66 8.95 9.16
C TRP A 140 -12.59 9.29 10.33
N VAL A 141 -13.12 10.52 10.36
CA VAL A 141 -14.10 10.95 11.37
C VAL A 141 -15.41 10.19 11.25
N HIS A 142 -15.88 9.94 10.02
CA HIS A 142 -17.09 9.17 9.78
C HIS A 142 -16.97 7.74 10.33
N VAL A 143 -15.86 7.04 10.03
CA VAL A 143 -15.62 5.68 10.54
C VAL A 143 -15.55 5.68 12.07
N TRP A 144 -14.81 6.64 12.64
CA TRP A 144 -14.69 6.77 14.10
C TRP A 144 -16.05 6.95 14.79
N ASN A 145 -16.93 7.79 14.22
CA ASN A 145 -18.21 8.13 14.84
C ASN A 145 -19.31 7.10 14.59
N SER A 146 -19.31 6.43 13.43
CA SER A 146 -20.38 5.52 13.02
C SER A 146 -20.03 4.04 13.17
N SER A 147 -18.73 3.70 13.24
CA SER A 147 -18.22 2.33 13.07
C SER A 147 -18.56 1.69 11.71
N ILE A 148 -19.01 2.47 10.74
CA ILE A 148 -19.29 2.06 9.36
C ILE A 148 -18.07 2.43 8.52
N ASP A 149 -17.43 1.44 7.90
CA ASP A 149 -16.23 1.64 7.09
C ASP A 149 -16.54 1.43 5.59
N HIS A 150 -16.68 2.52 4.85
CA HIS A 150 -16.87 2.52 3.39
C HIS A 150 -15.84 3.41 2.69
N ARG A 151 -14.68 3.59 3.31
CA ARG A 151 -13.66 4.51 2.81
C ARG A 151 -13.13 4.01 1.46
N PRO A 152 -13.09 4.83 0.41
CA PRO A 152 -12.59 4.37 -0.87
C PRO A 152 -11.06 4.30 -0.90
N PHE A 153 -10.54 3.35 -1.68
CA PHE A 153 -9.14 3.31 -2.08
C PHE A 153 -8.82 4.53 -2.95
N LEU A 154 -7.66 5.16 -2.77
CA LEU A 154 -7.34 6.35 -3.56
C LEU A 154 -7.00 5.97 -5.01
N PHE A 155 -6.06 5.04 -5.21
CA PHE A 155 -5.73 4.50 -6.52
C PHE A 155 -5.62 2.97 -6.45
N ARG A 156 -6.39 2.28 -7.28
CA ARG A 156 -6.34 0.84 -7.41
C ARG A 156 -6.06 0.45 -8.85
N MET A 157 -5.14 -0.48 -9.05
CA MET A 157 -4.89 -1.05 -10.37
C MET A 157 -4.84 -2.56 -10.30
N LYS A 158 -5.59 -3.22 -11.19
CA LYS A 158 -5.72 -4.67 -11.22
C LYS A 158 -5.39 -5.25 -12.59
N HIS A 159 -4.82 -6.45 -12.61
CA HIS A 159 -4.70 -7.29 -13.79
C HIS A 159 -4.00 -6.58 -14.95
N SER A 160 -2.88 -5.93 -14.65
CA SER A 160 -2.24 -5.04 -15.61
C SER A 160 -0.75 -5.29 -15.68
N LYS A 161 -0.16 -4.95 -16.84
CA LYS A 161 1.27 -5.14 -17.06
C LYS A 161 1.94 -3.94 -17.73
N GLU A 162 3.24 -3.85 -17.56
CA GLU A 162 4.06 -2.77 -18.13
C GLU A 162 3.54 -1.41 -17.65
N VAL A 163 3.65 -1.16 -16.35
CA VAL A 163 3.08 0.02 -15.69
C VAL A 163 4.17 0.88 -15.10
N GLU A 164 4.10 2.18 -15.36
CA GLU A 164 5.03 3.17 -14.82
C GLU A 164 4.28 4.29 -14.09
N ILE A 165 4.65 4.58 -12.84
CA ILE A 165 4.04 5.64 -12.03
C ILE A 165 5.14 6.50 -11.46
N PHE A 166 5.16 7.77 -11.83
CA PHE A 166 6.25 8.64 -11.41
C PHE A 166 5.94 10.12 -11.41
N ASN A 167 6.71 10.89 -10.64
CA ASN A 167 6.55 12.34 -10.51
C ASN A 167 5.12 12.70 -10.07
N MET A 168 4.69 12.18 -8.93
CA MET A 168 3.33 12.38 -8.42
C MET A 168 3.32 12.65 -6.92
N PHE A 169 2.37 13.47 -6.49
CA PHE A 169 2.08 13.70 -5.07
C PHE A 169 0.70 13.13 -4.71
N PHE A 170 0.63 12.30 -3.67
CA PHE A 170 -0.61 11.76 -3.13
C PHE A 170 -0.82 12.28 -1.72
N LYS A 171 -1.98 12.86 -1.46
CA LYS A 171 -2.28 13.51 -0.19
C LYS A 171 -3.55 12.94 0.43
N ASN A 172 -3.54 12.76 1.75
CA ASN A 172 -4.74 12.55 2.57
C ASN A 172 -5.68 11.47 2.02
N THR A 173 -5.16 10.26 1.77
CA THR A 173 -5.99 9.14 1.32
C THR A 173 -7.12 8.81 2.32
N PRO A 174 -8.34 8.47 1.88
CA PRO A 174 -9.41 8.00 2.78
C PRO A 174 -9.06 6.65 3.43
N PHE A 175 -8.53 5.73 2.64
CA PHE A 175 -8.15 4.35 3.01
C PHE A 175 -6.74 4.07 2.48
N TRP A 176 -6.48 2.90 1.87
CA TRP A 176 -5.19 2.62 1.23
C TRP A 176 -4.93 3.58 0.06
N THR A 177 -3.70 4.08 -0.02
CA THR A 177 -3.30 5.05 -1.05
C THR A 177 -3.18 4.37 -2.41
N MET A 178 -2.46 3.25 -2.47
CA MET A 178 -2.26 2.49 -3.69
C MET A 178 -2.44 0.99 -3.45
N ASP A 179 -3.34 0.37 -4.20
CA ASP A 179 -3.56 -1.09 -4.17
C ASP A 179 -3.36 -1.68 -5.57
N PHE A 180 -2.33 -2.51 -5.69
CA PHE A 180 -1.93 -3.17 -6.92
C PHE A 180 -2.16 -4.67 -6.81
N ASP A 181 -2.98 -5.19 -7.72
CA ASP A 181 -3.35 -6.61 -7.74
C ASP A 181 -3.06 -7.28 -9.09
N ASP A 182 -2.42 -8.45 -9.04
CA ASP A 182 -2.03 -9.26 -10.20
C ASP A 182 -1.28 -8.41 -11.26
N MET A 183 -0.18 -7.80 -10.84
CA MET A 183 0.66 -6.96 -11.70
C MET A 183 1.84 -7.73 -12.32
N LEU A 184 2.27 -7.33 -13.51
CA LEU A 184 3.53 -7.75 -14.12
C LEU A 184 4.30 -6.55 -14.66
N ASP A 185 5.57 -6.40 -14.27
CA ASP A 185 6.42 -5.29 -14.73
C ASP A 185 5.84 -3.93 -14.27
N LEU A 186 5.83 -3.73 -12.96
CA LEU A 186 5.39 -2.47 -12.32
C LEU A 186 6.63 -1.69 -11.83
N HIS A 187 6.75 -0.43 -12.25
CA HIS A 187 7.78 0.50 -11.79
C HIS A 187 7.14 1.75 -11.18
N ILE A 188 7.45 2.02 -9.91
CA ILE A 188 7.00 3.22 -9.21
C ILE A 188 8.23 4.00 -8.74
N HIS A 189 8.35 5.27 -9.13
CA HIS A 189 9.49 6.08 -8.69
C HIS A 189 9.22 7.58 -8.59
N ASP A 190 9.97 8.29 -7.75
CA ASP A 190 9.82 9.74 -7.57
C ASP A 190 8.39 10.14 -7.17
N VAL A 191 7.86 9.43 -6.16
CA VAL A 191 6.52 9.62 -5.61
C VAL A 191 6.58 10.04 -4.15
N ASP A 192 5.76 11.02 -3.78
CA ASP A 192 5.60 11.46 -2.39
C ASP A 192 4.15 11.17 -1.93
N ILE A 193 3.99 10.42 -0.84
CA ILE A 193 2.71 10.14 -0.16
C ILE A 193 2.70 10.84 1.20
N HIS A 194 1.66 11.62 1.49
CA HIS A 194 1.57 12.38 2.73
C HIS A 194 0.15 12.41 3.33
N VAL A 195 0.03 11.94 4.57
CA VAL A 195 -1.16 12.06 5.41
C VAL A 195 -0.96 13.18 6.44
N ASP A 196 -1.71 14.27 6.30
CA ASP A 196 -1.55 15.49 7.12
C ASP A 196 -2.31 15.38 8.44
N VAL A 197 -1.67 14.81 9.47
CA VAL A 197 -2.24 14.75 10.84
C VAL A 197 -2.18 16.08 11.58
N VAL A 198 -1.43 17.07 11.10
CA VAL A 198 -1.42 18.41 11.71
C VAL A 198 -2.74 19.12 11.41
N ALA A 199 -3.22 19.02 10.16
CA ALA A 199 -4.56 19.48 9.77
C ALA A 199 -5.65 18.77 10.60
N GLN A 200 -5.51 17.45 10.80
CA GLN A 200 -6.41 16.67 11.64
C GLN A 200 -6.44 17.21 13.08
N LYS A 201 -5.27 17.40 13.69
CA LYS A 201 -5.13 17.98 15.03
C LYS A 201 -5.74 19.38 15.12
N ALA A 202 -5.53 20.22 14.11
CA ALA A 202 -6.09 21.57 14.08
C ALA A 202 -7.63 21.56 14.07
N LEU A 203 -8.23 20.66 13.29
CA LEU A 203 -9.68 20.46 13.24
C LEU A 203 -10.21 19.89 14.57
N MET A 204 -9.56 18.87 15.15
CA MET A 204 -9.94 18.35 16.47
C MET A 204 -9.89 19.43 17.56
N LYS A 205 -8.89 20.33 17.52
CA LYS A 205 -8.83 21.49 18.41
C LYS A 205 -9.99 22.44 18.18
N GLN A 206 -10.30 22.77 16.94
CA GLN A 206 -11.39 23.67 16.57
C GLN A 206 -12.75 23.17 17.10
N PHE A 207 -13.00 21.86 17.06
CA PHE A 207 -14.25 21.26 17.54
C PHE A 207 -14.21 20.83 19.02
N GLY A 208 -13.14 21.13 19.75
CA GLY A 208 -13.03 20.83 21.19
C GLY A 208 -12.78 19.36 21.54
N TYR A 209 -12.34 18.54 20.57
CA TYR A 209 -12.06 17.11 20.73
C TYR A 209 -10.57 16.80 20.97
N TRP A 210 -9.71 17.82 21.10
CA TRP A 210 -8.27 17.65 21.37
C TRP A 210 -7.91 17.97 22.82
N ASN A 211 -7.18 17.06 23.48
CA ASN A 211 -6.57 17.29 24.80
C ASN A 211 -5.08 17.62 24.65
N GLU A 212 -4.60 18.76 25.15
CA GLU A 212 -3.18 19.13 25.06
C GLU A 212 -2.27 18.30 25.98
N GLU A 213 -2.81 17.64 27.02
CA GLU A 213 -2.07 16.81 27.98
C GLU A 213 -1.99 15.32 27.59
N LEU A 214 -2.99 14.81 26.85
CA LEU A 214 -3.15 13.38 26.53
C LEU A 214 -3.50 13.10 25.06
N GLY A 215 -3.56 14.13 24.21
CA GLY A 215 -4.08 14.04 22.85
C GLY A 215 -3.23 13.13 21.97
N VAL A 216 -3.56 11.85 21.96
CA VAL A 216 -3.17 10.93 20.89
C VAL A 216 -4.06 11.32 19.71
N PRO A 217 -3.49 11.74 18.57
CA PRO A 217 -4.31 12.00 17.39
C PRO A 217 -5.14 10.77 17.06
N THR A 218 -6.36 10.97 16.56
CA THR A 218 -7.12 9.87 15.97
C THR A 218 -6.24 9.27 14.89
N PHE A 219 -5.76 8.05 15.11
CA PHE A 219 -4.87 7.39 14.16
C PHE A 219 -5.67 7.22 12.86
N PRO A 220 -5.24 7.78 11.71
CA PRO A 220 -5.92 7.54 10.45
C PRO A 220 -5.59 6.11 10.01
N LEU A 221 -6.32 5.17 10.62
CA LEU A 221 -6.17 3.72 10.45
C LEU A 221 -6.23 3.38 8.96
N ASN A 222 -5.48 2.37 8.52
CA ASN A 222 -5.56 1.86 7.14
C ASN A 222 -5.28 2.93 6.09
N THR A 223 -4.30 3.80 6.34
CA THR A 223 -3.76 4.72 5.33
C THR A 223 -2.50 4.15 4.70
N ASP A 224 -2.50 2.86 4.38
CA ASP A 224 -1.38 2.14 3.78
C ASP A 224 -0.82 2.94 2.58
N GLY A 225 0.51 2.96 2.46
CA GLY A 225 1.18 3.67 1.37
C GLY A 225 1.03 2.91 0.05
N MET A 226 1.52 1.68 -0.01
CA MET A 226 1.41 0.84 -1.20
C MET A 226 1.20 -0.64 -0.83
N ASP A 227 0.16 -1.25 -1.37
CA ASP A 227 -0.14 -2.67 -1.24
C ASP A 227 0.12 -3.36 -2.58
N LEU A 228 1.09 -4.28 -2.60
CA LEU A 228 1.63 -4.84 -3.83
C LEU A 228 1.38 -6.34 -3.94
N ARG A 229 0.77 -6.78 -5.05
CA ARG A 229 0.69 -8.18 -5.50
C ARG A 229 1.07 -8.26 -6.97
N GLY A 230 1.93 -9.21 -7.32
CA GLY A 230 2.40 -9.33 -8.70
C GLY A 230 3.80 -9.92 -8.82
N ARG A 231 4.40 -9.74 -9.99
CA ARG A 231 5.75 -10.20 -10.30
C ARG A 231 6.57 -9.15 -11.04
N ASN A 232 7.87 -9.10 -10.75
CA ASN A 232 8.79 -8.12 -11.34
C ASN A 232 8.36 -6.68 -11.03
N VAL A 233 8.49 -6.30 -9.76
CA VAL A 233 8.11 -4.97 -9.28
C VAL A 233 9.34 -4.21 -8.78
N LEU A 234 9.49 -2.96 -9.22
CA LEU A 234 10.51 -2.03 -8.74
C LEU A 234 9.83 -0.80 -8.13
N VAL A 235 10.15 -0.51 -6.87
CA VAL A 235 9.75 0.74 -6.22
C VAL A 235 11.02 1.46 -5.78
N GLU A 236 11.21 2.71 -6.20
CA GLU A 236 12.40 3.46 -5.81
C GLU A 236 12.22 4.96 -5.67
N ASN A 237 12.99 5.59 -4.77
CA ASN A 237 12.98 7.05 -4.58
C ASN A 237 11.60 7.58 -4.17
N VAL A 238 11.03 6.98 -3.11
CA VAL A 238 9.69 7.31 -2.62
C VAL A 238 9.76 7.83 -1.18
N ARG A 239 8.94 8.83 -0.86
CA ARG A 239 8.71 9.27 0.53
C ARG A 239 7.27 8.95 0.96
N ILE A 240 7.12 8.39 2.15
CA ILE A 240 5.82 7.97 2.67
C ILE A 240 5.65 8.46 4.11
N GLU A 241 4.68 9.34 4.32
CA GLU A 241 4.15 9.64 5.65
C GLU A 241 2.71 9.13 5.73
N CYS A 242 2.52 8.05 6.47
CA CYS A 242 1.21 7.45 6.69
C CYS A 242 1.12 6.75 8.04
N PHE A 243 -0.04 6.19 8.36
CA PHE A 243 -0.37 5.64 9.67
C PHE A 243 -0.87 4.19 9.55
N ASP A 244 -0.34 3.47 8.59
CA ASP A 244 -0.41 2.01 8.50
C ASP A 244 0.87 1.49 7.82
N ASP A 245 0.86 0.31 7.19
CA ASP A 245 2.00 -0.19 6.43
C ASP A 245 2.50 0.88 5.43
N GLY A 246 3.82 1.12 5.41
CA GLY A 246 4.41 2.04 4.43
C GLY A 246 4.36 1.43 3.04
N ILE A 247 4.92 0.22 2.90
CA ILE A 247 4.78 -0.62 1.72
C ILE A 247 4.54 -2.04 2.21
N ALA A 248 3.44 -2.66 1.78
CA ALA A 248 3.07 -4.02 2.11
C ALA A 248 3.08 -4.91 0.87
N ILE A 249 3.91 -5.96 0.88
CA ILE A 249 3.80 -7.01 -0.11
C ILE A 249 2.73 -7.99 0.38
N LYS A 250 1.60 -8.06 -0.32
CA LYS A 250 0.50 -8.97 0.02
C LYS A 250 0.67 -10.29 -0.74
N PRO A 251 0.19 -11.42 -0.22
CA PRO A 251 0.27 -12.69 -0.93
C PRO A 251 -0.67 -12.71 -2.14
N THR A 252 -0.30 -13.49 -3.15
CA THR A 252 -1.20 -13.95 -4.21
C THR A 252 -0.94 -15.43 -4.50
N ASN A 253 -1.77 -16.04 -5.34
CA ASN A 253 -1.73 -17.44 -5.72
C ASN A 253 -2.20 -17.65 -7.17
N SER A 254 -2.18 -18.88 -7.69
CA SER A 254 -2.52 -19.16 -9.10
C SER A 254 -3.96 -18.80 -9.52
N LEU A 255 -4.86 -18.62 -8.56
CA LEU A 255 -6.26 -18.25 -8.81
C LEU A 255 -6.47 -16.72 -8.77
N GLY A 256 -5.41 -15.95 -8.56
CA GLY A 256 -5.49 -14.52 -8.27
C GLY A 256 -5.92 -14.25 -6.82
N HIS A 257 -5.87 -12.99 -6.43
CA HIS A 257 -6.39 -12.53 -5.15
C HIS A 257 -7.88 -12.19 -5.32
N GLU A 258 -8.76 -12.99 -4.71
CA GLU A 258 -10.12 -12.56 -4.34
C GLU A 258 -10.43 -13.12 -2.95
N GLN A 259 -10.51 -12.21 -1.99
CA GLN A 259 -10.44 -12.42 -0.54
C GLN A 259 -11.63 -13.17 0.12
N ASN A 260 -12.42 -13.93 -0.63
CA ASN A 260 -13.69 -14.47 -0.13
C ASN A 260 -13.72 -15.99 0.00
N CYS A 261 -12.74 -16.60 0.67
CA CYS A 261 -12.92 -17.96 1.18
C CYS A 261 -13.72 -17.87 2.50
N SER A 262 -15.02 -18.16 2.44
CA SER A 262 -15.83 -18.29 3.65
C SER A 262 -15.22 -19.35 4.59
N GLU A 263 -15.55 -19.30 5.89
CA GLU A 263 -15.20 -20.33 6.88
C GLU A 263 -15.62 -21.77 6.46
N THR A 264 -16.48 -21.87 5.44
CA THR A 264 -16.97 -23.11 4.81
C THR A 264 -16.17 -23.56 3.57
N GLY A 265 -15.09 -22.87 3.19
CA GLY A 265 -14.19 -23.28 2.11
C GLY A 265 -14.69 -22.96 0.69
N VAL A 266 -15.69 -22.08 0.53
CA VAL A 266 -16.14 -21.63 -0.79
C VAL A 266 -15.48 -20.29 -1.06
N CYS A 267 -14.44 -20.30 -1.90
CA CYS A 267 -13.81 -19.07 -2.37
C CYS A 267 -14.70 -18.46 -3.46
N LYS A 268 -15.18 -17.21 -3.29
CA LYS A 268 -15.58 -16.40 -4.45
C LYS A 268 -14.28 -16.11 -5.19
N ARG A 269 -14.09 -16.86 -6.26
CA ARG A 269 -12.97 -16.74 -7.19
C ARG A 269 -13.47 -15.94 -8.38
N ARG A 270 -12.55 -15.36 -9.14
CA ARG A 270 -12.89 -14.83 -10.45
C ARG A 270 -13.72 -15.85 -11.22
N LEU A 271 -14.73 -15.36 -11.93
CA LEU A 271 -15.60 -16.19 -12.77
C LEU A 271 -14.81 -16.89 -13.90
N ASP A 272 -13.61 -16.42 -14.24
CA ASP A 272 -12.69 -17.02 -15.22
C ASP A 272 -11.56 -17.88 -14.61
N GLY A 273 -11.36 -17.82 -13.28
CA GLY A 273 -10.62 -18.80 -12.49
C GLY A 273 -9.08 -18.76 -12.50
N ASN A 274 -8.42 -17.74 -13.06
CA ASN A 274 -6.95 -17.65 -13.07
C ASN A 274 -6.43 -16.25 -12.71
N GLY A 275 -5.33 -16.18 -11.94
CA GLY A 275 -4.46 -15.01 -11.95
C GLY A 275 -3.78 -14.89 -13.33
N ASN A 276 -3.83 -13.70 -13.92
CA ASN A 276 -3.38 -13.50 -15.31
C ASN A 276 -1.85 -13.49 -15.41
N TYR A 277 -1.16 -13.01 -14.37
CA TYR A 277 0.26 -12.70 -14.48
C TYR A 277 1.14 -13.24 -13.35
N ALA A 278 0.59 -13.37 -12.14
CA ALA A 278 1.32 -13.82 -10.97
C ALA A 278 0.58 -14.94 -10.23
N ASN A 279 1.27 -16.06 -10.01
CA ASN A 279 0.82 -17.14 -9.13
C ASN A 279 1.44 -17.05 -7.72
N CYS A 280 2.24 -16.01 -7.48
CA CYS A 280 2.96 -15.70 -6.26
C CYS A 280 3.34 -14.23 -6.30
N SER A 281 3.37 -13.55 -5.15
CA SER A 281 3.95 -12.21 -5.11
C SER A 281 5.45 -12.36 -5.06
N GLN A 282 6.16 -12.03 -6.14
CA GLN A 282 7.57 -12.36 -6.22
C GLN A 282 8.43 -11.43 -7.07
N ASP A 283 9.74 -11.55 -6.89
CA ASP A 283 10.74 -10.83 -7.70
C ASP A 283 10.54 -9.32 -7.59
N MET A 284 10.61 -8.80 -6.36
CA MET A 284 10.36 -7.38 -6.08
C MET A 284 11.56 -6.73 -5.39
N LEU A 285 11.92 -5.54 -5.87
CA LEU A 285 12.95 -4.68 -5.29
C LEU A 285 12.34 -3.34 -4.88
N ILE A 286 12.44 -3.05 -3.59
CA ILE A 286 11.98 -1.80 -2.99
C ILE A 286 13.20 -1.11 -2.42
N ARG A 287 13.59 0.05 -2.97
CA ARG A 287 14.84 0.71 -2.58
C ARG A 287 14.77 2.21 -2.45
N ASN A 288 15.69 2.79 -1.68
CA ASN A 288 15.80 4.24 -1.51
C ASN A 288 14.47 4.87 -1.04
N ILE A 289 13.94 4.34 0.06
CA ILE A 289 12.65 4.77 0.62
C ILE A 289 12.88 5.55 1.90
N GLN A 290 12.14 6.63 2.08
CA GLN A 290 12.06 7.35 3.35
C GLN A 290 10.64 7.26 3.90
N THR A 291 10.47 6.84 5.15
CA THR A 291 9.15 6.80 5.78
C THR A 291 9.06 7.51 7.12
N ALA A 292 7.86 7.96 7.48
CA ALA A 292 7.52 8.48 8.79
C ALA A 292 6.20 7.90 9.32
N PHE A 293 6.14 7.59 10.63
CA PHE A 293 4.96 7.11 11.37
C PHE A 293 4.34 5.75 10.95
N THR A 294 4.86 5.13 9.89
CA THR A 294 4.35 3.89 9.32
C THR A 294 4.42 2.67 10.26
N ILE A 295 3.60 1.65 10.00
CA ILE A 295 3.70 0.26 10.47
C ILE A 295 4.72 -0.55 9.60
N GLY A 296 5.57 0.16 8.86
CA GLY A 296 6.83 -0.37 8.33
C GLY A 296 6.78 -0.93 6.93
N MET A 297 7.90 -1.54 6.53
CA MET A 297 8.03 -2.35 5.34
C MET A 297 7.52 -3.75 5.67
N ALA A 298 6.35 -4.09 5.11
CA ALA A 298 5.57 -5.24 5.54
C ALA A 298 5.56 -6.36 4.49
N ILE A 299 5.61 -7.60 4.99
CA ILE A 299 5.25 -8.81 4.26
C ILE A 299 3.95 -9.32 4.88
N GLY A 300 2.86 -9.26 4.12
CA GLY A 300 1.56 -9.82 4.48
C GLY A 300 0.46 -8.80 4.82
N SER A 301 -0.63 -9.24 5.43
CA SER A 301 -0.73 -10.51 6.16
C SER A 301 -0.95 -11.75 5.29
N ILE A 302 -0.35 -12.86 5.72
CA ILE A 302 -0.33 -14.12 4.97
C ILE A 302 -1.21 -15.17 5.65
N PRO A 303 -2.45 -15.41 5.19
CA PRO A 303 -3.20 -16.60 5.56
C PRO A 303 -2.78 -17.80 4.69
N PRO A 304 -2.92 -19.04 5.19
CA PRO A 304 -2.81 -20.22 4.34
C PRO A 304 -3.99 -20.30 3.36
N ASP A 305 -3.75 -20.83 2.17
CA ASP A 305 -4.78 -20.99 1.13
C ASP A 305 -4.61 -22.32 0.36
N PRO A 306 -5.68 -23.05 0.01
CA PRO A 306 -5.58 -24.27 -0.81
C PRO A 306 -4.89 -24.10 -2.17
N ALA A 307 -4.94 -22.90 -2.75
CA ALA A 307 -4.21 -22.53 -3.98
C ALA A 307 -2.77 -22.06 -3.72
N ILE A 308 -2.35 -22.06 -2.45
CA ILE A 308 -1.02 -21.68 -1.96
C ILE A 308 -0.77 -20.18 -2.11
N ASN A 309 -1.10 -19.43 -1.05
CA ASN A 309 -0.67 -18.04 -0.94
C ASN A 309 0.84 -17.96 -0.79
N CYS A 310 1.52 -17.12 -1.57
CA CYS A 310 2.95 -16.96 -1.39
C CYS A 310 3.49 -15.56 -1.68
N ILE A 311 4.61 -15.28 -0.99
CA ILE A 311 5.47 -14.11 -1.15
C ILE A 311 6.92 -14.61 -1.21
N LYS A 312 7.64 -14.33 -2.29
CA LYS A 312 9.00 -14.87 -2.51
C LYS A 312 9.95 -13.86 -3.13
N ASN A 313 11.24 -13.95 -2.81
CA ASN A 313 12.28 -13.14 -3.46
C ASN A 313 11.96 -11.63 -3.42
N ILE A 314 11.85 -11.11 -2.20
CA ILE A 314 11.56 -9.70 -1.94
C ILE A 314 12.78 -9.07 -1.28
N THR A 315 13.22 -7.93 -1.80
CA THR A 315 14.30 -7.14 -1.19
C THR A 315 13.83 -5.73 -0.89
N PHE A 316 13.95 -5.35 0.38
CA PHE A 316 13.93 -3.96 0.82
C PHE A 316 15.38 -3.51 1.07
N GLU A 317 15.83 -2.45 0.40
CA GLU A 317 17.21 -1.97 0.49
C GLU A 317 17.31 -0.45 0.61
N ASN A 318 18.20 0.07 1.46
CA ASN A 318 18.40 1.51 1.65
C ASN A 318 17.12 2.22 2.12
N ILE A 319 16.65 1.85 3.31
CA ILE A 319 15.40 2.33 3.89
C ILE A 319 15.70 3.18 5.12
N ASN A 320 15.18 4.42 5.13
CA ASN A 320 15.27 5.32 6.28
C ASN A 320 13.88 5.50 6.88
N GLN A 321 13.70 5.16 8.17
CA GLN A 321 12.40 5.23 8.83
C GLN A 321 12.45 6.07 10.09
N TYR A 322 11.53 7.02 10.22
CA TYR A 322 11.43 7.94 11.34
C TYR A 322 10.14 7.71 12.11
N PHE A 323 10.26 7.49 13.42
CA PHE A 323 9.12 7.21 14.30
C PHE A 323 8.22 6.05 13.86
N PRO A 324 8.75 4.94 13.29
CA PRO A 324 7.88 3.85 12.88
C PRO A 324 7.23 3.17 14.08
N ILE A 325 5.99 2.68 13.92
CA ILE A 325 5.42 1.71 14.87
C ILE A 325 6.21 0.40 14.77
N ARG A 326 6.39 -0.07 13.54
CA ARG A 326 7.24 -1.21 13.14
C ARG A 326 8.12 -0.80 11.97
N ALA A 327 9.31 -1.36 11.88
CA ALA A 327 10.24 -1.04 10.79
C ALA A 327 10.23 -2.15 9.72
N ALA A 328 10.69 -3.36 10.08
CA ALA A 328 10.61 -4.54 9.22
C ALA A 328 9.61 -5.54 9.83
N TYR A 329 8.56 -5.88 9.07
CA TYR A 329 7.39 -6.54 9.63
C TYR A 329 6.90 -7.71 8.76
N ILE A 330 7.04 -8.95 9.24
CA ILE A 330 6.44 -10.14 8.61
C ILE A 330 5.26 -10.59 9.47
N LYS A 331 4.06 -10.64 8.89
CA LYS A 331 2.80 -10.86 9.64
C LYS A 331 1.95 -12.02 9.09
N THR A 332 1.87 -13.14 9.80
CA THR A 332 1.00 -14.27 9.39
C THR A 332 -0.44 -14.05 9.84
N ASN A 333 -1.41 -14.54 9.05
CA ASN A 333 -2.82 -14.50 9.40
C ASN A 333 -3.39 -15.91 9.72
N PRO A 334 -4.48 -15.98 10.51
CA PRO A 334 -5.20 -17.22 10.75
C PRO A 334 -5.75 -17.86 9.48
N GLY A 335 -6.08 -19.15 9.58
CA GLY A 335 -6.58 -19.99 8.51
C GLY A 335 -6.42 -21.46 8.86
N ASN A 336 -7.29 -22.31 8.31
CA ASN A 336 -7.42 -23.72 8.69
C ASN A 336 -7.21 -24.69 7.51
N GLN A 337 -6.99 -24.18 6.29
CA GLN A 337 -6.82 -25.00 5.09
C GLN A 337 -5.70 -24.45 4.21
N GLY A 338 -5.05 -25.37 3.49
CA GLY A 338 -4.02 -25.04 2.52
C GLY A 338 -2.70 -24.62 3.14
N THR A 339 -1.97 -23.76 2.45
CA THR A 339 -0.61 -23.36 2.81
C THR A 339 -0.34 -21.90 2.48
N GLY A 340 0.45 -21.23 3.31
CA GLY A 340 1.06 -19.94 3.02
C GLY A 340 2.58 -20.06 2.99
N ILE A 341 3.26 -19.34 2.10
CA ILE A 341 4.72 -19.40 1.97
C ILE A 341 5.30 -18.00 1.98
N VAL A 342 6.28 -17.77 2.86
CA VAL A 342 7.16 -16.61 2.87
C VAL A 342 8.58 -17.12 2.73
N ASP A 343 9.27 -16.75 1.64
CA ASP A 343 10.61 -17.27 1.38
C ASP A 343 11.52 -16.23 0.71
N SER A 344 12.81 -16.23 1.07
CA SER A 344 13.82 -15.35 0.47
C SER A 344 13.45 -13.86 0.60
N ILE A 345 13.31 -13.41 1.84
CA ILE A 345 13.02 -12.00 2.17
C ILE A 345 14.28 -11.33 2.70
N THR A 346 14.67 -10.20 2.11
CA THR A 346 15.84 -9.44 2.54
C THR A 346 15.43 -8.04 3.00
N PHE A 347 15.82 -7.69 4.22
CA PHE A 347 15.83 -6.32 4.73
C PHE A 347 17.29 -5.89 4.88
N ARG A 348 17.76 -4.96 4.04
CA ARG A 348 19.17 -4.55 3.98
C ARG A 348 19.34 -3.04 4.06
N ASN A 349 20.37 -2.57 4.76
CA ASN A 349 20.73 -1.14 4.84
C ASN A 349 19.57 -0.28 5.38
N PHE A 350 19.10 -0.63 6.58
CA PHE A 350 18.04 0.12 7.27
C PHE A 350 18.65 1.07 8.30
N TYR A 351 18.22 2.33 8.29
CA TYR A 351 18.36 3.25 9.42
C TYR A 351 16.99 3.53 10.01
N ILE A 352 16.82 3.25 11.30
CA ILE A 352 15.54 3.33 12.00
C ILE A 352 15.71 4.23 13.21
N PHE A 353 15.00 5.36 13.23
CA PHE A 353 15.05 6.30 14.34
C PHE A 353 13.74 6.31 15.12
N ALA A 354 13.84 6.16 16.45
CA ALA A 354 12.78 6.35 17.42
C ALA A 354 11.53 5.47 17.20
N THR A 355 11.71 4.16 17.07
CA THR A 355 10.59 3.22 16.95
C THR A 355 9.67 3.28 18.16
N ILE A 356 8.36 3.43 17.91
CA ILE A 356 7.32 3.55 18.93
C ILE A 356 7.09 2.21 19.66
N LEU A 357 6.97 1.10 18.92
CA LEU A 357 6.73 -0.23 19.50
C LEU A 357 7.91 -1.19 19.29
N ILE A 358 7.97 -1.87 18.15
CA ILE A 358 8.90 -3.00 17.93
C ILE A 358 9.53 -2.85 16.54
N PRO A 359 10.84 -2.62 16.40
CA PRO A 359 11.41 -2.31 15.08
C PRO A 359 11.41 -3.54 14.16
N LEU A 360 11.84 -4.70 14.67
CA LEU A 360 11.96 -5.92 13.88
C LEU A 360 10.95 -6.96 14.36
N TYR A 361 10.07 -7.42 13.48
CA TYR A 361 9.02 -8.36 13.84
C TYR A 361 8.82 -9.46 12.79
N ILE A 362 8.81 -10.70 13.26
CA ILE A 362 8.24 -11.86 12.56
C ILE A 362 7.22 -12.50 13.49
N GLY A 363 6.00 -12.69 13.02
CA GLY A 363 5.00 -13.42 13.79
C GLY A 363 3.57 -13.19 13.32
N PRO A 364 2.58 -13.42 14.19
CA PRO A 364 1.17 -13.20 13.86
C PRO A 364 0.84 -11.72 13.60
N GLN A 365 -0.13 -11.45 12.73
CA GLN A 365 -0.65 -10.10 12.55
C GLN A 365 -1.13 -9.53 13.88
N GLN A 366 -0.56 -8.41 14.28
CA GLN A 366 -0.99 -7.63 15.43
C GLN A 366 -1.94 -6.53 14.94
N GLN A 367 -3.17 -6.52 15.47
CA GLN A 367 -4.36 -5.76 15.01
C GLN A 367 -5.23 -6.50 13.99
N ASN A 368 -6.52 -6.62 14.27
CA ASN A 368 -7.52 -7.19 13.38
C ASN A 368 -8.12 -6.07 12.50
N GLN A 369 -8.45 -6.37 11.24
CA GLN A 369 -9.36 -5.50 10.50
C GLN A 369 -10.75 -5.60 11.13
N PRO A 370 -11.51 -4.49 11.23
CA PRO A 370 -12.91 -4.53 11.66
C PRO A 370 -13.69 -5.62 10.90
N GLY A 371 -14.46 -6.44 11.61
CA GLY A 371 -15.25 -7.52 11.00
C GLY A 371 -14.50 -8.82 10.65
N THR A 372 -13.18 -8.92 10.90
CA THR A 372 -12.39 -10.12 10.60
C THR A 372 -11.95 -10.90 11.85
N ASN A 373 -11.86 -12.23 11.73
CA ASN A 373 -11.22 -13.09 12.73
C ASN A 373 -9.68 -12.97 12.60
N GLY A 374 -9.06 -12.05 13.35
CA GLY A 374 -7.60 -11.96 13.35
C GLY A 374 -6.92 -12.88 14.38
N SER A 375 -5.60 -12.75 14.52
CA SER A 375 -4.76 -13.72 15.27
C SER A 375 -4.89 -13.65 16.81
N ASN A 376 -5.76 -12.75 17.31
CA ASN A 376 -5.84 -12.35 18.70
C ASN A 376 -4.49 -11.85 19.29
N CYS A 377 -3.52 -11.51 18.43
CA CYS A 377 -2.25 -10.94 18.85
C CYS A 377 -2.38 -9.43 19.08
N SER A 378 -2.16 -9.01 20.31
CA SER A 378 -2.19 -7.59 20.69
C SER A 378 -1.03 -6.82 20.05
N LEU A 379 -1.25 -5.57 19.63
CA LEU A 379 -0.18 -4.62 19.25
C LEU A 379 0.88 -4.47 20.36
N LEU A 380 0.50 -4.72 21.61
CA LEU A 380 1.34 -4.61 22.79
C LEU A 380 1.95 -5.94 23.25
N TYR A 381 1.77 -7.04 22.50
CA TYR A 381 2.55 -8.27 22.76
C TYR A 381 4.05 -7.95 22.62
N PRO A 382 4.92 -8.43 23.54
CA PRO A 382 4.66 -9.43 24.60
C PRO A 382 4.31 -8.87 25.99
N PHE A 383 3.94 -7.60 26.13
CA PHE A 383 3.91 -6.93 27.45
C PHE A 383 2.58 -7.03 28.21
N LEU A 384 1.44 -6.93 27.50
CA LEU A 384 0.12 -6.86 28.13
C LEU A 384 -0.79 -8.06 27.82
N SER A 385 -0.33 -8.99 26.99
CA SER A 385 -1.07 -10.19 26.61
C SER A 385 -0.11 -11.26 26.14
N ASP A 386 -0.31 -12.48 26.60
CA ASP A 386 0.35 -13.68 26.07
C ASP A 386 -0.42 -14.29 24.89
N GLN A 387 -1.64 -13.79 24.61
CA GLN A 387 -2.43 -14.20 23.46
C GLN A 387 -1.80 -13.64 22.20
N CYS A 388 -1.21 -14.52 21.40
CA CYS A 388 -0.65 -14.22 20.10
C CYS A 388 -0.48 -15.56 19.34
N GLN A 389 -1.56 -16.02 18.71
CA GLN A 389 -1.60 -17.36 18.12
C GLN A 389 -0.81 -17.41 16.81
N THR A 390 0.13 -18.35 16.71
CA THR A 390 0.91 -18.62 15.50
C THR A 390 0.12 -19.45 14.48
N GLN A 391 0.59 -19.46 13.24
CA GLN A 391 -0.06 -20.13 12.13
C GLN A 391 0.80 -21.34 11.66
N PRO A 392 0.43 -22.58 11.98
CA PRO A 392 1.18 -23.78 11.60
C PRO A 392 1.10 -24.13 10.11
N LEU A 393 0.26 -23.46 9.32
CA LEU A 393 0.15 -23.68 7.87
C LEU A 393 0.89 -22.62 7.05
N VAL A 394 1.59 -21.68 7.69
CA VAL A 394 2.39 -20.66 7.01
C VAL A 394 3.86 -20.95 7.28
N GLU A 395 4.60 -21.22 6.23
CA GLU A 395 6.05 -21.47 6.27
C GLU A 395 6.81 -20.16 6.08
N ILE A 396 7.79 -19.90 6.95
CA ILE A 396 8.68 -18.74 6.84
C ILE A 396 10.12 -19.23 6.76
N ASN A 397 10.75 -19.03 5.62
CA ASN A 397 12.11 -19.49 5.33
C ASN A 397 12.98 -18.37 4.76
N ASN A 398 14.30 -18.48 4.97
CA ASN A 398 15.32 -17.64 4.33
C ASN A 398 15.04 -16.13 4.47
N VAL A 399 14.99 -15.65 5.72
CA VAL A 399 14.83 -14.21 6.02
C VAL A 399 16.17 -13.62 6.41
N LEU A 400 16.64 -12.61 5.70
CA LEU A 400 17.89 -11.91 5.96
C LEU A 400 17.62 -10.49 6.49
N PHE A 401 18.19 -10.19 7.65
CA PHE A 401 18.34 -8.84 8.18
C PHE A 401 19.83 -8.47 8.12
N GLU A 402 20.18 -7.50 7.28
CA GLU A 402 21.58 -7.14 7.03
C GLU A 402 21.81 -5.63 7.15
N ASN A 403 22.85 -5.23 7.88
CA ASN A 403 23.24 -3.84 8.04
C ASN A 403 22.06 -2.94 8.47
N ILE A 404 21.47 -3.28 9.63
CA ILE A 404 20.34 -2.57 10.20
C ILE A 404 20.80 -1.85 11.44
N THR A 405 20.59 -0.53 11.51
CA THR A 405 20.84 0.27 12.71
C THR A 405 19.54 0.86 13.22
N THR A 406 19.24 0.62 14.49
CA THR A 406 18.17 1.30 15.20
C THR A 406 18.73 2.23 16.27
N GLU A 407 18.15 3.42 16.35
CA GLU A 407 18.41 4.41 17.39
C GLU A 407 17.11 4.74 18.11
N MET A 408 17.18 5.03 19.40
CA MET A 408 16.03 5.40 20.23
C MET A 408 14.88 4.35 20.23
N THR A 409 15.19 3.05 20.15
CA THR A 409 14.18 2.00 20.32
C THR A 409 13.56 2.04 21.73
N LEU A 410 12.27 2.34 21.81
CA LEU A 410 11.60 2.61 23.09
C LEU A 410 11.39 1.36 23.95
N LEU A 411 10.86 0.26 23.41
CA LEU A 411 10.39 -0.87 24.22
C LEU A 411 11.33 -2.08 24.21
N ILE A 412 11.50 -2.73 23.06
CA ILE A 412 12.24 -4.00 22.88
C ILE A 412 12.92 -4.00 21.50
N PRO A 413 14.12 -4.61 21.33
CA PRO A 413 14.83 -4.63 20.04
C PRO A 413 14.12 -5.44 18.93
N GLY A 414 13.23 -6.37 19.26
CA GLY A 414 12.50 -7.12 18.24
C GLY A 414 11.80 -8.37 18.78
N VAL A 415 10.95 -8.96 17.93
CA VAL A 415 10.20 -10.18 18.21
C VAL A 415 10.32 -11.13 17.02
N LEU A 416 10.67 -12.39 17.28
CA LEU A 416 10.61 -13.50 16.34
C LEU A 416 9.71 -14.58 16.94
N LYS A 417 8.43 -14.61 16.57
CA LYS A 417 7.44 -15.55 17.11
C LYS A 417 6.90 -16.45 16.01
N CYS A 418 7.44 -17.66 15.93
CA CYS A 418 7.08 -18.64 14.92
C CYS A 418 6.31 -19.81 15.53
N ASP A 419 5.62 -20.58 14.69
CA ASP A 419 4.87 -21.74 15.15
C ASP A 419 5.81 -22.88 15.60
N PRO A 420 5.52 -23.59 16.70
CA PRO A 420 6.35 -24.71 17.16
C PRO A 420 6.46 -25.88 16.17
N VAL A 421 5.49 -26.04 15.27
CA VAL A 421 5.47 -27.14 14.29
C VAL A 421 6.28 -26.78 13.05
N THR A 422 5.95 -25.68 12.37
CA THR A 422 6.63 -25.29 11.12
C THR A 422 7.97 -24.63 11.35
N LYS A 423 8.08 -23.84 12.44
CA LYS A 423 9.22 -22.98 12.79
C LYS A 423 9.54 -21.94 11.70
N CYS A 424 10.26 -20.89 12.07
CA CYS A 424 10.95 -20.08 11.06
C CYS A 424 12.35 -20.67 10.84
N LYS A 425 12.78 -20.84 9.59
CA LYS A 425 14.09 -21.43 9.27
C LYS A 425 14.98 -20.47 8.50
N ASN A 426 16.28 -20.61 8.69
CA ASN A 426 17.31 -19.81 8.03
C ASN A 426 17.13 -18.29 8.24
N VAL A 427 16.71 -17.89 9.45
CA VAL A 427 16.64 -16.47 9.83
C VAL A 427 18.05 -15.97 10.13
N THR A 428 18.54 -15.03 9.33
CA THR A 428 19.94 -14.59 9.37
C THR A 428 20.05 -13.12 9.73
N PHE A 429 20.89 -12.81 10.73
CA PHE A 429 21.18 -11.44 11.17
C PHE A 429 22.67 -11.12 10.93
N ILE A 430 22.96 -10.12 10.10
CA ILE A 430 24.34 -9.69 9.81
C ILE A 430 24.45 -8.19 10.11
N ASN A 431 25.30 -7.82 11.06
CA ASN A 431 25.50 -6.41 11.43
C ASN A 431 24.19 -5.68 11.78
N VAL A 432 23.42 -6.23 12.71
CA VAL A 432 22.21 -5.61 13.24
C VAL A 432 22.51 -4.97 14.59
N GLN A 433 22.43 -3.64 14.65
CA GLN A 433 22.74 -2.83 15.82
C GLN A 433 21.48 -2.17 16.37
N ASN A 434 21.06 -2.55 17.58
CA ASN A 434 19.94 -1.93 18.28
C ASN A 434 20.39 -1.04 19.43
N GLN A 435 19.90 0.20 19.44
CA GLN A 435 20.18 1.20 20.47
C GLN A 435 18.89 1.86 20.94
N GLY A 436 18.73 2.03 22.25
CA GLY A 436 17.55 2.68 22.80
C GLY A 436 17.50 2.59 24.32
N PRO A 437 16.53 3.27 24.95
CA PRO A 437 16.27 3.16 26.38
C PRO A 437 15.68 1.79 26.78
N PHE A 438 15.06 1.05 25.85
CA PHE A 438 14.48 -0.29 26.09
C PHE A 438 13.68 -0.39 27.39
N LEU A 439 12.65 0.45 27.52
CA LEU A 439 11.84 0.63 28.72
C LEU A 439 11.16 -0.66 29.21
N ALA A 440 11.01 -1.66 28.34
CA ALA A 440 10.48 -2.96 28.71
C ALA A 440 11.61 -4.00 28.91
N GLN A 441 12.38 -4.30 27.86
CA GLN A 441 13.53 -5.21 27.98
C GLN A 441 14.59 -4.97 26.88
N PRO A 442 15.89 -5.17 27.18
CA PRO A 442 16.98 -4.91 26.24
C PRO A 442 17.36 -6.12 25.36
N ILE A 443 16.51 -7.15 25.30
CA ILE A 443 16.76 -8.41 24.56
C ILE A 443 15.58 -8.75 23.65
N TYR A 444 15.84 -9.53 22.60
CA TYR A 444 14.80 -10.00 21.69
C TYR A 444 13.85 -10.99 22.36
N GLU A 445 12.58 -10.93 21.97
CA GLU A 445 11.64 -12.01 22.22
C GLU A 445 11.77 -13.03 21.09
N CYS A 446 12.09 -14.29 21.39
CA CYS A 446 12.27 -15.29 20.34
C CYS A 446 11.69 -16.66 20.69
N HIS A 447 10.87 -17.18 19.78
CA HIS A 447 10.18 -18.46 19.88
C HIS A 447 10.21 -19.19 18.54
N PHE A 448 10.79 -20.39 18.53
CA PHE A 448 10.76 -21.33 17.39
C PHE A 448 11.30 -20.76 16.07
N ALA A 449 12.26 -19.84 16.13
CA ALA A 449 13.05 -19.41 14.99
C ALA A 449 14.43 -20.09 15.02
N GLU A 450 14.91 -20.51 13.86
CA GLU A 450 16.20 -21.17 13.67
C GLU A 450 17.02 -20.40 12.63
N GLY A 451 18.31 -20.21 12.89
CA GLY A 451 19.20 -19.51 11.98
C GLY A 451 20.44 -18.99 12.67
N THR A 452 21.05 -17.94 12.12
CA THR A 452 22.40 -17.52 12.52
C THR A 452 22.57 -16.02 12.67
N LYS A 453 23.50 -15.59 13.52
CA LYS A 453 23.85 -14.19 13.70
C LYS A 453 25.36 -13.95 13.68
N SER A 454 25.78 -12.81 13.12
CA SER A 454 27.17 -12.35 13.12
C SER A 454 27.24 -10.82 13.25
N SER A 455 28.18 -10.33 14.06
CA SER A 455 28.42 -8.89 14.26
C SER A 455 27.20 -8.08 14.73
N SER A 456 26.23 -8.71 15.40
CA SER A 456 25.00 -8.07 15.89
C SER A 456 25.01 -7.94 17.42
N ASN A 457 24.45 -6.86 17.95
CA ASN A 457 24.45 -6.58 19.40
C ASN A 457 23.18 -7.08 20.11
N ARG A 458 23.08 -6.79 21.44
CA ARG A 458 21.92 -7.09 22.32
C ARG A 458 21.58 -8.58 22.43
N LEU A 459 22.50 -9.28 23.09
CA LEU A 459 22.39 -10.67 23.48
C LEU A 459 21.40 -10.91 24.64
N PRO A 460 20.69 -12.06 24.64
CA PRO A 460 20.74 -13.12 23.64
C PRO A 460 19.50 -13.12 22.72
N LEU A 461 19.72 -13.16 21.40
CA LEU A 461 18.83 -13.85 20.47
C LEU A 461 19.00 -15.36 20.75
N LEU A 462 18.41 -15.86 21.84
CA LEU A 462 18.63 -17.22 22.37
C LEU A 462 18.33 -18.34 21.36
N CYS A 463 17.59 -18.04 20.30
CA CYS A 463 17.16 -18.97 19.28
C CYS A 463 18.07 -19.01 18.03
N LEU A 464 19.02 -18.09 17.87
CA LEU A 464 19.93 -18.05 16.72
C LEU A 464 21.35 -18.41 17.12
N GLU A 465 21.99 -19.28 16.32
CA GLU A 465 23.37 -19.71 16.54
C GLU A 465 24.37 -18.60 16.18
N GLU A 466 25.43 -18.43 16.97
CA GLU A 466 26.55 -17.55 16.60
C GLU A 466 27.39 -18.20 15.50
N LYS A 467 27.70 -17.43 14.45
CA LYS A 467 28.58 -17.84 13.36
C LYS A 467 29.96 -17.21 13.47
#